data_AF-A0A2D5N7C5-F1
#
_entry.id   AF-A0A2D5N7C5-F1
#
_cell.length_a   1.000
_cell.length_b   1.000
_cell.length_c   1.000
_cell.angle_alpha   90.00
_cell.angle_beta   90.00
_cell.angle_gamma   90.00
#
_symmetry.space_group_name_H-M   'P 1'
#
loop_
_entity.id
_entity.type
_entity.pdbx_description
1 polymer ?
#
loop_
_entity_poly.entity_id
_entity_poly.type
_entity_poly.pdbx_seq_one_letter_code
_entity_poly.pdbx_strand_id
1 'polypeptide(L)' 'AKPMQAKALYEDFIQELSIQCGHQVQHGRFGEDMQVSLINDGPLTIILDTKNRY' A
#
# COMPACT_ATOMS: atom_id res chain seq x y z
N ALA A 1 -8.37 6.49 -9.97
CA ALA A 1 -7.51 7.09 -11.01
C ALA A 1 -7.50 6.18 -12.24
N LYS A 2 -7.14 6.67 -13.44
CA LYS A 2 -6.98 5.79 -14.62
C LYS A 2 -5.83 4.79 -14.38
N PRO A 3 -5.83 3.58 -14.97
CA PRO A 3 -4.86 2.53 -14.64
C PRO A 3 -3.39 2.96 -14.68
N MET A 4 -2.99 3.74 -15.69
CA MET A 4 -1.62 4.27 -15.78
C MET A 4 -1.28 5.23 -14.63
N GLN A 5 -2.21 6.12 -14.27
CA GLN A 5 -2.02 7.06 -13.15
C GLN A 5 -2.03 6.33 -11.80
N ALA A 6 -2.85 5.28 -11.66
CA ALA A 6 -2.91 4.48 -10.44
C ALA A 6 -1.60 3.71 -10.20
N LYS A 7 -1.00 3.17 -11.26
CA LYS A 7 0.30 2.48 -11.16
C LYS A 7 1.41 3.44 -10.70
N ALA A 8 1.51 4.61 -11.32
CA ALA A 8 2.51 5.61 -10.93
C ALA A 8 2.34 6.02 -9.46
N LEU A 9 1.11 6.33 -9.03
CA LEU A 9 0.83 6.69 -7.64
C LEU A 9 1.15 5.56 -6.64
N TYR A 10 0.93 4.30 -7.04
CA TYR A 10 1.30 3.13 -6.23
C TYR A 10 2.81 3.00 -6.07
N GLU A 11 3.56 3.16 -7.16
CA GLU A 11 5.03 3.10 -7.15
C GLU A 11 5.65 4.25 -6.34
N ASP A 12 5.15 5.48 -6.53
CA ASP A 12 5.58 6.66 -5.78
C ASP A 12 5.33 6.49 -4.27
N PHE A 13 4.16 5.94 -3.90
CA PHE A 13 3.81 5.70 -2.50
C PHE A 13 4.74 4.71 -1.80
N ILE A 14 5.11 3.61 -2.49
CA ILE A 14 6.06 2.62 -1.97
C ILE A 14 7.45 3.23 -1.79
N GLN A 15 7.88 4.05 -2.73
CA GLN A 15 9.17 4.73 -2.67
C GLN A 15 9.22 5.68 -1.47
N GLU A 16 8.20 6.53 -1.30
CA GLU A 16 8.12 7.47 -0.18
C GLU A 16 8.10 6.71 1.15
N LEU A 17 7.31 5.64 1.28
CA LEU A 17 7.30 4.81 2.48
C LEU A 17 8.66 4.18 2.77
N SER A 18 9.36 3.70 1.76
CA SER A 18 10.69 3.11 1.94
C SER A 18 11.70 4.13 2.48
N ILE A 19 11.61 5.37 2.01
CA ILE A 19 12.45 6.48 2.51
C ILE A 19 12.10 6.77 3.98
N GLN A 20 10.81 6.93 4.29
CA GLN A 20 10.34 7.28 5.63
C GLN A 20 10.59 6.17 6.66
N CYS A 21 10.50 4.89 6.27
CA CYS A 21 10.82 3.74 7.11
C CYS A 21 12.34 3.49 7.22
N GLY A 22 13.16 4.08 6.36
CA GLY A 22 14.62 3.89 6.33
C GLY A 22 15.06 2.53 5.77
N HIS A 23 14.17 1.76 5.16
CA HIS A 23 14.47 0.50 4.49
C HIS A 23 13.45 0.23 3.37
N GLN A 24 13.78 -0.67 2.44
CA GLN A 24 12.82 -1.08 1.41
C GLN A 24 11.61 -1.76 2.06
N VAL A 25 10.41 -1.25 1.77
CA VAL A 25 9.17 -1.90 2.18
C VAL A 25 8.84 -3.05 1.23
N GLN A 26 8.36 -4.15 1.79
CA GLN A 26 7.89 -5.28 0.99
C GLN A 26 6.57 -4.91 0.32
N HIS A 27 6.40 -5.27 -0.96
CA HIS A 27 5.20 -4.96 -1.73
C HIS A 27 4.88 -6.05 -2.76
N GLY A 28 3.64 -6.06 -3.25
CA GLY A 28 3.18 -6.94 -4.32
C GLY A 28 3.44 -6.37 -5.72
N ARG A 29 2.73 -6.91 -6.73
CA ARG A 29 2.77 -6.46 -8.13
C ARG A 29 1.44 -5.79 -8.50
N PHE A 30 1.52 -4.58 -9.07
CA PHE A 30 0.33 -3.82 -9.47
C PHE A 30 -0.37 -4.46 -10.67
N GLY A 31 -1.67 -4.73 -10.54
CA GLY A 31 -2.52 -5.22 -11.63
C GLY A 31 -2.38 -6.73 -11.93
N GLU A 32 -1.71 -7.48 -11.07
CA GLU A 32 -1.57 -8.93 -11.19
C GLU A 32 -2.52 -9.66 -10.25
N ASP A 33 -2.85 -10.90 -10.59
CA ASP A 33 -3.59 -11.80 -9.70
C ASP A 33 -2.66 -12.28 -8.57
N MET A 34 -3.05 -12.01 -7.32
CA MET A 34 -2.20 -12.23 -6.16
C MET A 34 -2.93 -13.00 -5.07
N GLN A 35 -2.27 -14.01 -4.52
CA GLN A 35 -2.69 -14.68 -3.29
C GLN A 35 -1.88 -14.14 -2.12
N VAL A 36 -2.53 -13.37 -1.24
CA VAL A 36 -1.89 -12.74 -0.09
C VAL A 36 -2.23 -13.53 1.18
N SER A 37 -1.21 -14.10 1.83
CA SER A 37 -1.33 -14.72 3.14
C SER A 37 -1.11 -13.69 4.25
N LEU A 38 -2.01 -13.64 5.24
CA LEU A 38 -1.92 -12.76 6.39
C LEU A 38 -2.26 -13.54 7.67
N ILE A 39 -1.41 -13.45 8.69
CA ILE A 39 -1.72 -13.91 10.05
C ILE A 39 -1.97 -12.65 10.89
N ASN A 40 -3.20 -12.49 11.40
CA ASN A 40 -3.59 -11.33 12.20
C ASN A 40 -3.70 -11.74 13.67
N ASP A 41 -2.63 -11.52 14.44
CA ASP A 41 -2.56 -11.84 15.87
C ASP A 41 -3.05 -10.64 16.70
N GLY A 42 -4.20 -10.75 17.40
CA GLY A 42 -4.94 -9.62 17.96
C GLY A 42 -6.46 -9.83 17.92
N PRO A 43 -7.20 -9.59 16.82
CA PRO A 43 -6.90 -8.82 15.60
C PRO A 43 -7.48 -7.38 15.66
N LEU A 44 -6.73 -6.39 15.14
CA LEU A 44 -7.18 -5.00 14.99
C LEU A 44 -7.11 -4.59 13.51
N THR A 45 -8.17 -3.97 13.00
CA THR A 45 -8.20 -3.41 11.63
C THR A 45 -8.47 -1.92 11.68
N ILE A 46 -7.59 -1.12 11.09
CA ILE A 46 -7.72 0.34 11.00
C ILE A 46 -7.96 0.71 9.54
N ILE A 47 -9.01 1.50 9.28
CA ILE A 47 -9.32 2.04 7.95
C ILE A 47 -8.89 3.50 7.91
N LEU A 48 -8.09 3.86 6.90
CA LEU A 48 -7.62 5.22 6.68
C LEU A 48 -8.12 5.72 5.32
N ASP A 49 -8.82 6.84 5.30
CA ASP A 49 -9.22 7.54 4.08
C ASP A 49 -8.69 8.97 4.12
N THR A 50 -7.83 9.32 3.16
CA THR A 50 -7.20 10.65 3.08
C THR A 50 -8.19 11.77 2.81
N LYS A 51 -9.41 11.47 2.35
CA LYS A 51 -10.50 12.44 2.17
C LYS A 51 -11.37 12.59 3.41
N ASN A 52 -11.39 11.57 4.27
CA ASN A 52 -12.15 11.60 5.51
C ASN A 52 -11.22 11.94 6.69
N ARG A 53 -10.78 13.21 6.73
CA ARG A 53 -9.85 13.73 7.74
C ARG A 53 -10.57 14.49 8.84
N TYR A 54 -11.70 14.00 9.36
CA TYR A 54 -12.45 14.67 10.44
C TYR A 54 -13.17 13.67 11.33
#